data_AF-A0A820JQA7-F1
#
_entry.id   AF-A0A820JQA7-F1
#
_cell.length_a   1.000
_cell.length_b   1.000
_cell.length_c   1.000
_cell.angle_alpha   90.00
_cell.angle_beta   90.00
_cell.angle_gamma   90.00
#
_symmetry.space_group_name_H-M   'P 1'
#
loop_
_entity.id
_entity.type
_entity.pdbx_description
1 polymer ?
#
loop_
_entity_poly.entity_id
_entity_poly.type
_entity_poly.pdbx_seq_one_letter_code
_entity_poly.pdbx_strand_id
1 'polypeptide(L)'
;SYYRRVSDWAICDGTQGTPDLRDRFILGSGSNAQYSPTQTGGSSSQTATITVDDTTLTTAQMPSHSHGGSTSSEDSLSIYYDVNSVPCTSGPFGTTPPRWVNTQAFNNCNGCQHTHSITSEGGNQPHTHTVAMTPMDTTPPFIALLYIMKL
;
A
#
# COMPACT_ATOMS: atom_id res chain seq x y z
N SER A 1 -6.29 -66.18 -22.68
CA SER A 1 -6.06 -66.47 -24.12
C SER A 1 -7.10 -65.73 -24.93
N TYR A 2 -6.73 -65.22 -26.11
CA TYR A 2 -7.57 -64.52 -27.10
C TYR A 2 -7.55 -62.97 -27.13
N TYR A 3 -6.35 -62.37 -27.27
CA TYR A 3 -6.26 -61.09 -28.00
C TYR A 3 -5.99 -61.44 -29.46
N ARG A 4 -7.07 -61.52 -30.27
CA ARG A 4 -6.96 -61.68 -31.72
C ARG A 4 -6.33 -60.39 -32.25
N ARG A 5 -5.01 -60.38 -32.43
CA ARG A 5 -4.35 -59.37 -33.26
C ARG A 5 -4.98 -59.47 -34.64
N VAL A 6 -5.86 -58.54 -34.97
CA VAL A 6 -6.06 -58.14 -36.36
C VAL A 6 -4.68 -57.64 -36.83
N SER A 7 -4.11 -58.31 -37.82
CA SER A 7 -2.70 -58.21 -38.24
C SER A 7 -2.22 -56.81 -38.62
N ASP A 8 -3.14 -55.85 -38.72
CA ASP A 8 -2.91 -54.53 -39.31
C ASP A 8 -3.31 -53.38 -38.38
N TRP A 9 -3.48 -53.63 -37.08
CA TRP A 9 -3.77 -52.60 -36.07
C TRP A 9 -2.70 -52.54 -35.00
N ALA A 10 -2.24 -51.33 -34.70
CA ALA A 10 -1.27 -51.04 -33.65
C ALA A 10 -1.90 -50.18 -32.55
N ILE A 11 -1.39 -50.32 -31.32
CA ILE A 11 -1.73 -49.42 -30.22
C ILE A 11 -1.15 -48.05 -30.56
N CYS A 12 -1.93 -46.99 -30.31
CA CYS A 12 -1.46 -45.62 -30.44
C CYS A 12 -0.62 -45.23 -29.20
N ASP A 13 0.58 -45.80 -29.10
CA ASP A 13 1.53 -45.61 -28.00
C ASP A 13 2.82 -44.90 -28.44
N GLY A 14 2.85 -44.35 -29.65
CA GLY A 14 4.04 -43.71 -30.22
C GLY A 14 5.00 -44.68 -30.90
N THR A 15 4.74 -45.99 -30.84
CA THR A 15 5.57 -47.01 -31.52
C THR A 15 5.03 -47.31 -32.92
N GLN A 16 5.90 -47.87 -33.76
CA GLN A 16 5.54 -48.32 -35.12
C GLN A 16 4.87 -47.23 -35.99
N GLY A 17 5.22 -45.95 -35.75
CA GLY A 17 4.70 -44.81 -36.50
C GLY A 17 3.29 -44.36 -36.12
N THR A 18 2.69 -44.93 -35.07
CA THR A 18 1.42 -44.46 -34.52
C THR A 18 1.62 -43.18 -33.70
N PRO A 19 0.60 -42.30 -33.58
CA PRO A 19 0.62 -41.23 -32.59
C PRO A 19 0.53 -41.81 -31.16
N ASP A 20 1.06 -41.12 -30.15
CA ASP A 20 0.84 -41.50 -28.74
C ASP A 20 -0.43 -40.81 -28.22
N LEU A 21 -1.49 -41.60 -27.98
CA LEU A 21 -2.78 -41.13 -27.48
C LEU A 21 -3.01 -41.43 -26.00
N ARG A 22 -2.04 -42.05 -25.33
CA ARG A 22 -2.16 -42.39 -23.90
C ARG A 22 -2.16 -41.10 -23.07
N ASP A 23 -3.04 -41.03 -22.08
CA ASP A 23 -3.19 -39.91 -21.15
C ASP A 23 -3.40 -38.53 -21.81
N ARG A 24 -4.01 -38.51 -23.02
CA ARG A 24 -4.25 -37.30 -23.80
C ARG A 24 -5.68 -37.22 -24.30
N PHE A 25 -6.22 -36.00 -24.34
CA PHE A 25 -7.44 -35.70 -25.07
C PHE A 25 -7.17 -35.51 -26.57
N ILE A 26 -8.17 -35.82 -27.40
CA ILE A 26 -8.10 -35.54 -28.83
C ILE A 26 -8.72 -34.17 -29.09
N LEU A 27 -7.93 -33.28 -29.69
CA LEU A 27 -8.34 -31.94 -30.10
C LEU A 27 -8.48 -31.88 -31.62
N GLY A 28 -9.43 -31.12 -32.15
CA GLY A 28 -9.57 -30.95 -33.60
C GLY A 28 -8.53 -29.97 -34.17
N SER A 29 -7.66 -30.43 -35.06
CA SER A 29 -6.80 -29.53 -35.85
C SER A 29 -7.61 -28.85 -36.95
N GLY A 30 -7.29 -27.60 -37.30
CA GLY A 30 -8.04 -26.86 -38.31
C GLY A 30 -7.33 -25.62 -38.85
N SER A 31 -7.92 -25.02 -39.89
CA SER A 31 -7.35 -23.94 -40.70
C SER A 31 -7.14 -22.61 -39.97
N ASN A 32 -7.63 -22.45 -38.74
CA ASN A 32 -7.49 -21.21 -37.97
C ASN A 32 -6.14 -21.08 -37.24
N ALA A 33 -5.12 -21.81 -37.68
CA ALA A 33 -3.72 -21.77 -37.24
C ALA A 33 -3.45 -22.04 -35.75
N GLN A 34 -4.46 -22.26 -34.90
CA GLN A 34 -4.26 -22.47 -33.47
C GLN A 34 -3.58 -23.81 -33.16
N TYR A 35 -3.93 -24.87 -33.91
CA TYR A 35 -3.34 -26.20 -33.73
C TYR A 35 -3.04 -26.87 -35.06
N SER A 36 -1.77 -27.20 -35.26
CA SER A 36 -1.30 -27.96 -36.43
C SER A 36 -1.66 -29.45 -36.28
N PRO A 37 -1.85 -30.20 -37.39
CA PRO A 37 -2.02 -31.64 -37.32
C PRO A 37 -0.88 -32.30 -36.53
N THR A 38 -1.23 -33.26 -35.69
CA THR A 38 -0.36 -33.99 -34.75
C THR A 38 0.33 -33.14 -33.68
N GLN A 39 0.00 -31.84 -33.56
CA GLN A 39 0.52 -31.00 -32.49
C GLN A 39 0.08 -31.52 -31.12
N THR A 40 1.02 -31.66 -30.22
CA THR A 40 0.77 -31.96 -28.82
C THR A 40 0.96 -30.73 -27.95
N GLY A 41 0.21 -30.62 -26.87
CA GLY A 41 0.33 -29.53 -25.92
C GLY A 41 -0.46 -29.78 -24.65
N GLY A 42 -0.69 -28.70 -23.90
CA GLY A 42 -1.34 -28.76 -22.59
C GLY A 42 -0.43 -29.34 -21.51
N SER A 43 -0.93 -29.35 -20.28
CA SER A 43 -0.19 -29.87 -19.13
C SER A 43 -1.12 -30.60 -18.16
N SER A 44 -0.62 -31.66 -17.53
CA SER A 44 -1.35 -32.39 -16.47
C SER A 44 -1.38 -31.61 -15.15
N SER A 45 -0.52 -30.61 -15.02
CA SER A 45 -0.46 -29.71 -13.87
C SER A 45 0.08 -28.35 -14.28
N GLN A 46 -0.42 -27.29 -13.65
CA GLN A 46 0.15 -25.96 -13.80
C GLN A 46 0.26 -25.28 -12.45
N THR A 47 1.27 -24.43 -12.33
CA THR A 47 1.48 -23.60 -11.15
C THR A 47 1.21 -22.15 -11.52
N ALA A 48 0.24 -21.53 -10.85
CA ALA A 48 0.01 -20.09 -10.95
C ALA A 48 0.96 -19.38 -9.99
N THR A 49 1.67 -18.37 -10.48
CA THR A 49 2.39 -17.42 -9.61
C THR A 49 1.56 -16.17 -9.49
N ILE A 50 1.25 -15.80 -8.25
CA ILE A 50 0.51 -14.58 -7.92
C ILE A 50 1.49 -13.64 -7.24
N THR A 51 1.58 -12.42 -7.75
CA THR A 51 2.38 -11.35 -7.14
C THR A 51 1.43 -10.32 -6.55
N VAL A 52 1.71 -9.90 -5.33
CA VAL A 52 1.04 -8.78 -4.67
C VAL A 52 2.04 -7.65 -4.64
N ASP A 53 1.68 -6.52 -5.24
CA ASP A 53 2.56 -5.37 -5.30
C ASP A 53 2.66 -4.68 -3.94
N ASP A 54 3.80 -4.02 -3.73
CA ASP A 54 4.00 -3.15 -2.58
C ASP A 54 2.93 -2.04 -2.56
N THR A 55 2.53 -1.64 -1.35
CA THR A 55 1.62 -0.52 -1.15
C THR A 55 2.19 0.37 -0.07
N THR A 56 2.49 1.62 -0.43
CA THR A 56 2.93 2.63 0.53
C THR A 56 1.71 3.18 1.27
N LEU A 57 1.73 3.13 2.60
CA LEU A 57 0.66 3.66 3.42
C LEU A 57 0.69 5.20 3.50
N THR A 58 -0.49 5.79 3.62
CA THR A 58 -0.68 7.21 3.94
C THR A 58 -1.03 7.39 5.41
N THR A 59 -0.86 8.60 5.95
CA THR A 59 -1.28 8.92 7.33
C THR A 59 -2.75 8.59 7.56
N ALA A 60 -3.64 8.78 6.58
CA ALA A 60 -5.06 8.47 6.71
C ALA A 60 -5.34 6.96 6.91
N GLN A 61 -4.46 6.09 6.42
CA GLN A 61 -4.57 4.64 6.54
C GLN A 61 -3.97 4.09 7.83
N MET A 62 -3.24 4.92 8.60
CA MET A 62 -2.85 4.56 9.96
C MET A 62 -4.06 4.56 10.88
N PRO A 63 -4.09 3.69 11.91
CA PRO A 63 -5.10 3.76 12.96
C PRO A 63 -5.18 5.16 13.57
N SER A 64 -6.39 5.60 13.91
CA SER A 64 -6.58 6.88 14.60
C SER A 64 -5.93 6.82 15.98
N HIS A 65 -5.08 7.80 16.26
CA HIS A 65 -4.34 7.93 17.51
C HIS A 65 -4.23 9.39 17.90
N SER A 66 -4.00 9.66 19.19
CA SER A 66 -3.85 11.02 19.72
C SER A 66 -2.43 11.23 20.22
N HIS A 67 -1.87 12.39 19.93
CA HIS A 67 -0.59 12.80 20.49
C HIS A 67 -0.79 13.55 21.81
N GLY A 68 0.17 13.40 22.71
CA GLY A 68 0.22 14.12 23.99
C GLY A 68 1.57 14.77 24.17
N GLY A 69 1.59 15.96 24.75
CA GLY A 69 2.81 16.72 25.02
C GLY A 69 2.55 17.82 26.04
N SER A 70 3.62 18.30 26.67
CA SER A 70 3.61 19.38 27.65
C SER A 70 4.46 20.54 27.15
N THR A 71 3.97 21.75 27.29
CA THR A 71 4.72 22.99 27.03
C THR A 71 4.83 23.79 28.33
N SER A 72 5.90 24.57 28.47
CA SER A 72 6.06 25.55 29.55
C SER A 72 5.56 26.91 29.07
N SER A 73 4.79 27.60 29.90
CA SER A 73 4.19 28.90 29.56
C SER A 73 5.08 30.08 29.95
N GLU A 74 6.31 30.14 29.44
CA GLU A 74 7.25 31.23 29.74
C GLU A 74 7.33 32.21 28.56
N ASP A 75 6.46 33.23 28.57
CA ASP A 75 6.54 34.37 27.66
C ASP A 75 7.11 35.59 28.41
N SER A 76 8.32 36.02 28.05
CA SER A 76 9.02 37.13 28.70
C SER A 76 9.05 38.34 27.77
N LEU A 77 8.06 39.22 27.89
CA LEU A 77 8.09 40.53 27.25
C LEU A 77 8.72 41.56 28.20
N SER A 78 9.99 41.90 27.98
CA SER A 78 10.66 43.00 28.69
C SER A 78 10.42 44.32 27.97
N ILE A 79 9.49 45.15 28.46
CA ILE A 79 9.29 46.50 27.93
C ILE A 79 9.98 47.54 28.81
N TYR A 80 10.88 48.33 28.21
CA TYR A 80 11.58 49.44 28.86
C TYR A 80 10.79 50.74 28.66
N TYR A 81 10.27 51.32 29.73
CA TYR A 81 9.69 52.66 29.72
C TYR A 81 10.30 53.52 30.83
N ASP A 82 10.85 54.68 30.47
CA ASP A 82 11.30 55.71 31.40
C ASP A 82 10.08 56.48 31.93
N VAL A 83 9.66 56.22 33.17
CA VAL A 83 8.58 57.00 33.81
C VAL A 83 9.16 58.28 34.41
N ASN A 84 9.26 59.31 33.57
CA ASN A 84 9.80 60.62 33.94
C ASN A 84 8.84 61.53 34.73
N SER A 85 7.91 61.04 35.58
CA SER A 85 7.11 61.90 36.49
C SER A 85 6.24 61.12 37.49
N VAL A 86 6.70 60.94 38.72
CA VAL A 86 5.79 60.74 39.88
C VAL A 86 6.19 61.75 40.97
N PRO A 87 5.37 62.75 41.30
CA PRO A 87 5.64 63.61 42.44
C PRO A 87 5.37 62.79 43.71
N CYS A 88 6.43 62.44 44.45
CA CYS A 88 6.29 61.98 45.82
C CYS A 88 5.74 63.16 46.65
N THR A 89 4.48 63.09 47.06
CA THR A 89 3.96 63.95 48.13
C THR A 89 4.38 63.35 49.45
N SER A 90 5.29 64.06 50.11
CA SER A 90 6.04 63.69 51.30
C SER A 90 5.17 63.20 52.47
N GLY A 91 5.61 62.12 53.13
CA GLY A 91 5.37 61.90 54.56
C GLY A 91 6.01 62.99 55.44
N PRO A 92 5.90 62.92 56.77
CA PRO A 92 5.94 64.08 57.69
C PRO A 92 7.27 64.83 57.85
N PHE A 93 8.29 64.58 57.03
CA PHE A 93 9.61 65.19 57.17
C PHE A 93 10.04 65.92 55.90
N GLY A 94 9.93 67.25 55.95
CA GLY A 94 10.90 68.19 55.37
C GLY A 94 10.96 68.31 53.84
N THR A 95 10.89 69.56 53.37
CA THR A 95 11.08 69.99 51.98
C THR A 95 12.43 69.52 51.39
N THR A 96 12.43 68.39 50.68
CA THR A 96 13.49 68.06 49.71
C THR A 96 12.97 68.27 48.29
N PRO A 97 13.77 68.83 47.37
CA PRO A 97 13.39 68.93 45.95
C PRO A 97 13.10 67.53 45.38
N PRO A 98 12.24 67.40 44.36
CA PRO A 98 11.89 66.12 43.77
C PRO A 98 13.15 65.39 43.32
N ARG A 99 13.49 64.31 44.01
CA ARG A 99 14.62 63.46 43.67
C ARG A 99 14.10 62.37 42.75
N TRP A 100 14.62 62.35 41.52
CA TRP A 100 14.33 61.33 40.53
C TRP A 100 14.89 59.98 41.00
N VAL A 101 14.01 59.10 41.46
CA VAL A 101 14.34 57.70 41.71
C VAL A 101 13.76 56.87 40.58
N ASN A 102 14.62 56.10 39.91
CA ASN A 102 14.20 55.19 38.86
C ASN A 102 13.54 53.98 39.53
N THR A 103 12.21 53.95 39.57
CA THR A 103 11.46 52.81 40.11
C THR A 103 11.23 51.82 38.97
N GLN A 104 11.92 50.69 38.99
CA GLN A 104 11.73 49.63 38.00
C GLN A 104 10.39 48.94 38.26
N ALA A 105 9.38 49.24 37.44
CA ALA A 105 8.15 48.47 37.38
C ALA A 105 8.32 47.38 36.30
N PHE A 106 8.57 46.15 36.73
CA PHE A 106 8.52 45.00 35.84
C PHE A 106 7.06 44.65 35.59
N ASN A 107 6.55 44.92 34.38
CA ASN A 107 5.28 44.36 33.94
C ASN A 107 5.54 42.92 33.48
N ASN A 108 5.71 42.02 34.44
CA ASN A 108 5.72 40.59 34.13
C ASN A 108 4.32 40.24 33.64
N CYS A 109 4.20 39.83 32.37
CA CYS A 109 2.98 39.17 31.92
C CYS A 109 2.94 37.75 32.51
N ASN A 110 2.64 37.66 33.80
CA ASN A 110 2.46 36.39 34.50
C ASN A 110 1.11 35.79 34.05
N GLY A 111 1.14 35.05 32.94
CA GLY A 111 -0.06 34.46 32.30
C GLY A 111 -0.43 35.03 30.93
N CYS A 112 0.52 35.55 30.16
CA CYS A 112 0.26 35.93 28.76
C CYS A 112 -0.37 34.77 27.98
N GLN A 113 -1.57 35.00 27.46
CA GLN A 113 -2.37 33.98 26.78
C GLN A 113 -1.71 33.60 25.46
N HIS A 114 -1.21 32.37 25.37
CA HIS A 114 -0.87 31.72 24.12
C HIS A 114 -1.50 30.32 24.11
N THR A 115 -1.61 29.74 22.93
CA THR A 115 -2.24 28.44 22.75
C THR A 115 -1.28 27.49 22.06
N HIS A 116 -1.35 26.22 22.46
CA HIS A 116 -0.71 25.12 21.76
C HIS A 116 -1.79 24.16 21.28
N SER A 117 -1.62 23.67 20.06
CA SER A 117 -2.52 22.70 19.47
C SER A 117 -1.74 21.41 19.24
N ILE A 118 -2.26 20.33 19.80
CA ILE A 118 -1.85 18.96 19.47
C ILE A 118 -3.11 18.28 18.92
N THR A 119 -2.98 17.67 17.75
CA THR A 119 -4.09 17.04 17.06
C THR A 119 -4.10 15.53 17.23
N SER A 120 -5.15 14.89 16.72
CA SER A 120 -5.24 13.45 16.57
C SER A 120 -5.00 13.13 15.09
N GLU A 121 -4.22 12.10 14.83
CA GLU A 121 -3.71 11.72 13.53
C GLU A 121 -4.16 10.30 13.21
N GLY A 122 -4.13 9.92 11.93
CA GLY A 122 -4.68 8.64 11.50
C GLY A 122 -6.19 8.68 11.30
N GLY A 123 -6.65 8.00 10.24
CA GLY A 123 -8.07 7.94 9.86
C GLY A 123 -8.65 6.53 9.88
N ASN A 124 -7.81 5.51 10.12
CA ASN A 124 -8.15 4.10 9.96
C ASN A 124 -8.85 3.80 8.62
N GLN A 125 -8.45 4.53 7.56
CA GLN A 125 -9.03 4.35 6.24
C GLN A 125 -8.53 3.04 5.63
N PRO A 126 -9.38 2.33 4.86
CA PRO A 126 -8.95 1.14 4.16
C PRO A 126 -7.91 1.47 3.09
N HIS A 127 -7.09 0.49 2.76
CA HIS A 127 -6.20 0.53 1.60
C HIS A 127 -6.34 -0.75 0.79
N THR A 128 -5.85 -0.71 -0.44
CA THR A 128 -5.91 -1.82 -1.39
C THR A 128 -4.53 -2.19 -1.85
N HIS A 129 -4.32 -3.48 -2.10
CA HIS A 129 -3.15 -3.98 -2.79
C HIS A 129 -3.51 -4.30 -4.24
N THR A 130 -2.60 -3.98 -5.15
CA THR A 130 -2.69 -4.45 -6.54
C THR A 130 -2.19 -5.88 -6.60
N VAL A 131 -2.99 -6.77 -7.19
CA VAL A 131 -2.63 -8.17 -7.39
C VAL A 131 -2.52 -8.43 -8.89
N ALA A 132 -1.41 -9.05 -9.30
CA ALA A 132 -1.16 -9.41 -10.68
C ALA A 132 -0.91 -10.93 -10.80
N MET A 133 -1.41 -11.51 -11.89
CA MET A 133 -1.08 -12.85 -12.33
C MET A 133 -0.95 -12.87 -13.85
N THR A 134 -0.01 -13.64 -14.37
CA THR A 134 0.07 -13.89 -15.81
C THR A 134 -1.00 -14.90 -16.24
N PRO A 135 -1.71 -14.69 -17.36
CA PRO A 135 -2.63 -15.68 -17.89
C PRO A 135 -1.95 -17.04 -18.07
N MET A 136 -2.62 -18.11 -17.66
CA MET A 136 -2.13 -19.49 -17.76
C MET A 136 -3.07 -20.35 -18.59
N ASP A 137 -2.51 -21.26 -19.39
CA ASP A 137 -3.27 -22.09 -20.33
C ASP A 137 -3.73 -23.39 -19.64
N THR A 138 -5.01 -23.48 -19.28
CA THR A 138 -5.60 -24.63 -18.57
C THR A 138 -5.92 -25.83 -19.45
N THR A 139 -5.43 -25.88 -20.70
CA THR A 139 -5.64 -27.03 -21.56
C THR A 139 -4.98 -28.30 -20.98
N PRO A 140 -5.76 -29.39 -20.80
CA PRO A 140 -5.19 -30.67 -20.39
C PRO A 140 -4.29 -31.23 -21.50
N PRO A 141 -3.46 -32.25 -21.22
CA PRO A 141 -2.61 -32.86 -22.24
C PRO A 141 -3.43 -33.28 -23.46
N PHE A 142 -3.02 -32.84 -24.65
CA PHE A 142 -3.76 -33.09 -25.87
C PHE A 142 -2.86 -33.48 -27.05
N ILE A 143 -3.50 -34.00 -28.09
CA ILE A 143 -2.98 -34.11 -29.45
C ILE A 143 -4.05 -33.65 -30.45
N ALA A 144 -3.64 -32.84 -31.42
CA ALA A 144 -4.52 -32.29 -32.43
C ALA A 144 -4.61 -33.20 -33.67
N LEU A 145 -5.82 -33.63 -34.04
CA LEU A 145 -6.09 -34.51 -35.20
C LEU A 145 -7.11 -33.87 -36.15
N LEU A 146 -6.99 -34.15 -37.44
CA LEU A 146 -7.94 -33.69 -38.45
C LEU A 146 -9.14 -34.64 -38.53
N TYR A 147 -10.35 -34.10 -38.40
CA TYR A 147 -11.58 -34.86 -38.56
C TYR A 147 -12.17 -34.68 -39.97
N ILE A 148 -12.61 -35.79 -40.55
CA ILE A 148 -13.29 -35.83 -41.85
C ILE A 148 -14.62 -36.58 -41.69
N MET A 149 -15.66 -36.10 -42.37
CA MET A 149 -17.00 -36.72 -42.37
C MET A 149 -17.40 -37.01 -43.82
N LYS A 150 -17.95 -38.20 -44.06
CA LYS A 150 -18.60 -38.52 -45.33
C LYS A 150 -19.97 -37.84 -45.38
N LEU A 151 -20.25 -37.13 -46.47
CA LEU A 151 -21.55 -36.50 -46.74
C LEU A 151 -22.58 -37.52 -47.24
#